data_AF-A0A1Y5HWV0-F1
#
_entry.id   AF-A0A1Y5HWV0-F1
#
_cell.length_a   1.000
_cell.length_b   1.000
_cell.length_c   1.000
_cell.angle_alpha   90.00
_cell.angle_beta   90.00
_cell.angle_gamma   90.00
#
_symmetry.space_group_name_H-M   'P 1'
#
loop_
_entity.id
_entity.type
_entity.pdbx_description
1 polymer ?
#
loop_
_entity_poly.entity_id
_entity_poly.type
_entity_poly.pdbx_seq_one_letter_code
_entity_poly.pdbx_strand_id
1 'polypeptide(L)'
;MDDRKLKPLLDWQLILLGLVILLFVNINQLQNWTQAANFSLYDKQLQTLPTRADQQILIIEIDEQSLSLLGDWPWPRSYHGQMIELLTQANAAAIAYNVVFANSNKQDKSDLLLAQAIENSGRTILPLYFDRLLKSGEVSEVLPADTFRQYAGLGHVN
;
A
#
# COMPACT_ATOMS: atom_id res chain seq x y z
N MET A 1 23.38 66.68 -22.64
CA MET A 1 22.47 65.70 -23.27
C MET A 1 23.28 64.44 -23.51
N ASP A 2 23.32 63.57 -22.50
CA ASP A 2 24.01 62.28 -22.55
C ASP A 2 22.95 61.21 -22.81
N ASP A 3 22.69 60.93 -24.09
CA ASP A 3 21.76 59.90 -24.55
C ASP A 3 22.40 58.52 -24.37
N ARG A 4 22.49 58.07 -23.11
CA ARG A 4 22.68 56.66 -22.81
C ARG A 4 21.42 55.89 -23.19
N LYS A 5 21.34 55.52 -24.48
CA LYS A 5 20.39 54.52 -24.97
C LYS A 5 20.68 53.21 -24.25
N LEU A 6 19.94 52.95 -23.17
CA LEU A 6 19.84 51.64 -22.56
C LEU A 6 19.31 50.69 -23.65
N LYS A 7 20.19 49.92 -24.29
CA LYS A 7 19.77 48.81 -25.13
C LYS A 7 18.90 47.92 -24.23
N PRO A 8 17.70 47.48 -24.65
CA PRO A 8 16.99 46.43 -23.94
C PRO A 8 17.82 45.14 -24.13
N LEU A 9 18.85 44.98 -23.31
CA LEU A 9 19.73 43.81 -23.17
C LEU A 9 18.99 42.65 -22.50
N LEU A 10 17.70 42.48 -22.79
CA LEU A 10 17.07 41.19 -22.61
C LEU A 10 17.26 40.46 -23.93
N ASP A 11 18.48 39.96 -24.09
CA ASP A 11 18.99 39.41 -25.33
C ASP A 11 18.02 38.33 -25.85
N TRP A 12 17.57 38.47 -27.10
CA TRP A 12 16.69 37.52 -27.78
C TRP A 12 17.21 36.06 -27.70
N GLN A 13 18.51 35.89 -27.49
CA GLN A 13 19.18 34.62 -27.21
C GLN A 13 18.70 33.98 -25.89
N LEU A 14 18.47 34.78 -24.84
CA LEU A 14 17.88 34.31 -23.58
C LEU A 14 16.43 33.89 -23.76
N ILE A 15 15.67 34.60 -24.60
CA ILE A 15 14.29 34.24 -24.95
C ILE A 15 14.28 32.91 -25.71
N LEU A 16 15.16 32.76 -26.70
CA LEU A 16 15.30 31.53 -27.48
C LEU A 16 15.74 30.35 -26.60
N LEU A 17 16.72 30.56 -25.72
CA LEU A 17 17.16 29.56 -24.74
C LEU A 17 16.01 29.14 -23.82
N GLY A 18 15.24 30.10 -23.30
CA GLY A 18 14.07 29.84 -22.48
C GLY A 18 12.99 29.03 -23.22
N LEU A 19 12.72 29.36 -24.49
CA LEU A 19 11.78 28.61 -25.33
C LEU A 19 12.25 27.18 -25.61
N VAL A 20 13.54 26.97 -25.85
CA VAL A 20 14.12 25.64 -26.06
C VAL A 20 14.01 24.79 -24.79
N ILE A 21 14.32 25.38 -23.62
CA ILE A 21 14.15 24.70 -22.33
C ILE A 21 12.68 24.35 -22.10
N LEU A 22 11.76 25.28 -22.35
CA LEU A 22 10.32 25.06 -22.18
C LEU A 22 9.78 23.97 -23.10
N LEU A 23 10.22 23.96 -24.37
CA LEU A 23 9.90 22.90 -25.33
C LEU A 23 10.42 21.55 -24.86
N PHE A 24 11.68 21.50 -24.41
CA PHE A 24 12.31 20.28 -23.91
C PHE A 24 11.57 19.73 -22.68
N VAL A 25 11.19 20.60 -21.74
CA VAL A 25 10.37 20.23 -20.57
C VAL A 25 8.98 19.72 -21.01
N ASN A 26 8.35 20.36 -21.99
CA ASN A 26 7.04 19.91 -22.52
C ASN A 26 7.14 18.54 -23.23
N ILE A 27 8.18 18.32 -24.03
CA ILE A 27 8.43 17.03 -24.69
C ILE A 27 8.67 15.95 -23.65
N ASN A 28 9.38 16.28 -22.57
CA ASN A 28 9.61 15.37 -21.46
C ASN A 28 8.31 14.92 -20.77
N GLN A 29 7.32 15.79 -20.64
CA GLN A 29 6.00 15.45 -20.08
C GLN A 29 5.22 14.44 -20.96
N LEU A 30 5.49 14.39 -22.27
CA LEU A 30 4.83 13.45 -23.18
C LEU A 30 5.55 12.09 -23.23
N GLN A 31 6.88 12.08 -23.20
CA GLN A 31 7.68 10.86 -23.38
C GLN A 31 8.22 10.25 -22.08
N ASN A 32 8.19 10.97 -20.95
CA ASN A 32 8.60 10.50 -19.62
C ASN A 32 10.00 9.88 -19.53
N TRP A 33 10.90 10.20 -20.47
CA TRP A 33 12.20 9.52 -20.58
C TRP A 33 13.13 9.76 -19.38
N THR A 34 12.93 10.87 -18.67
CA THR A 34 13.60 11.20 -17.40
C THR A 34 13.16 10.31 -16.24
N GLN A 35 11.94 9.74 -16.29
CA GLN A 35 11.46 8.85 -15.24
C GLN A 35 12.29 7.57 -15.18
N ALA A 36 12.66 6.99 -16.33
CA ALA A 36 13.52 5.81 -16.37
C ALA A 36 14.89 6.08 -15.72
N ALA A 37 15.48 7.26 -15.98
CA ALA A 37 16.71 7.68 -15.33
C ALA A 37 16.52 7.88 -13.82
N ASN A 38 15.40 8.48 -13.42
CA ASN A 38 15.07 8.70 -12.01
C ASN A 38 14.88 7.38 -11.25
N PHE A 39 14.13 6.42 -11.80
CA PHE A 39 13.95 5.09 -11.21
C PHE A 39 15.30 4.35 -11.11
N SER A 40 16.13 4.41 -12.15
CA SER A 40 17.45 3.77 -12.09
C SER A 40 18.36 4.39 -11.02
N LEU A 41 18.33 5.71 -10.84
CA LEU A 41 19.08 6.39 -9.78
C LEU A 41 18.53 6.02 -8.40
N TYR A 42 17.21 5.99 -8.25
CA TYR A 42 16.53 5.61 -7.02
C TYR A 42 16.81 4.16 -6.62
N ASP A 43 16.75 3.22 -7.56
CA ASP A 43 17.05 1.80 -7.32
C ASP A 43 18.51 1.61 -6.88
N LYS A 44 19.46 2.32 -7.51
CA LYS A 44 20.86 2.32 -7.08
C LYS A 44 21.04 2.90 -5.67
N GLN A 45 20.30 3.96 -5.36
CA GLN A 45 20.33 4.55 -4.02
C GLN A 45 19.77 3.56 -2.98
N LEU A 46 18.67 2.87 -3.26
CA LEU A 46 18.12 1.83 -2.38
C LEU A 46 19.11 0.67 -2.17
N GLN A 47 19.80 0.22 -3.22
CA GLN A 47 20.82 -0.84 -3.11
C GLN A 47 22.03 -0.44 -2.26
N THR A 48 22.32 0.86 -2.16
CA THR A 48 23.45 1.39 -1.37
C THR A 48 23.06 1.76 0.07
N LEU A 49 21.78 1.70 0.40
CA LEU A 49 21.23 1.86 1.74
C LEU A 49 20.71 0.50 2.25
N PRO A 50 21.59 -0.43 2.66
CA PRO A 50 21.15 -1.71 3.21
C PRO A 50 20.50 -1.48 4.58
N THR A 51 19.21 -1.16 4.58
CA THR A 51 18.38 -1.25 5.77
C THR A 51 18.20 -2.73 6.06
N ARG A 52 18.85 -3.23 7.13
CA ARG A 52 18.62 -4.60 7.59
C ARG A 52 17.15 -4.73 7.97
N ALA A 53 16.51 -5.78 7.48
CA ALA A 53 15.16 -6.13 7.91
C ALA A 53 15.15 -6.31 9.44
N ASP A 54 14.14 -5.75 10.09
CA ASP A 54 13.97 -5.96 11.53
C ASP A 54 13.60 -7.42 11.77
N GLN A 55 14.41 -8.11 12.57
CA GLN A 55 14.21 -9.54 12.89
C GLN A 55 12.95 -9.78 13.73
N GLN A 56 12.33 -8.71 14.27
CA GLN A 56 11.08 -8.77 15.01
C GLN A 56 9.85 -8.78 14.10
N ILE A 57 10.02 -8.53 12.79
CA ILE A 57 8.93 -8.47 11.82
C ILE A 57 8.97 -9.73 10.95
N LEU A 58 7.87 -10.49 10.98
CA LEU A 58 7.64 -11.63 10.09
C LEU A 58 6.56 -11.25 9.07
N ILE A 59 6.87 -11.39 7.79
CA ILE A 59 5.90 -11.26 6.70
C ILE A 59 5.50 -12.67 6.27
N ILE A 60 4.19 -12.93 6.26
CA ILE A 60 3.63 -14.20 5.82
C ILE A 60 2.87 -13.92 4.53
N GLU A 61 3.36 -14.49 3.43
CA GLU A 61 2.81 -14.28 2.10
C GLU A 61 1.93 -15.45 1.67
N ILE A 62 0.98 -15.17 0.78
CA ILE A 62 0.23 -16.18 0.04
C ILE A 62 0.87 -16.26 -1.34
N ASP A 63 1.73 -17.25 -1.52
CA ASP A 63 2.49 -17.47 -2.75
C ASP A 63 1.98 -18.68 -3.54
N GLU A 64 2.55 -18.89 -4.73
CA GLU A 64 2.21 -20.02 -5.61
C GLU A 64 2.41 -21.37 -4.90
N GLN A 65 3.44 -21.50 -4.06
CA GLN A 65 3.66 -22.72 -3.29
C GLN A 65 2.51 -22.95 -2.30
N SER A 66 2.09 -21.93 -1.58
CA SER A 66 0.98 -22.01 -0.63
C SER A 66 -0.34 -22.36 -1.33
N LEU A 67 -0.62 -21.74 -2.48
CA LEU A 67 -1.80 -22.06 -3.29
C LEU A 67 -1.77 -23.52 -3.78
N SER A 68 -0.60 -24.01 -4.20
CA SER A 68 -0.45 -25.41 -4.63
C SER A 68 -0.71 -26.42 -3.51
N LEU A 69 -0.44 -26.04 -2.26
CA LEU A 69 -0.57 -26.89 -1.08
C LEU A 69 -1.96 -26.81 -0.43
N LEU A 70 -2.56 -25.62 -0.40
CA LEU A 70 -3.80 -25.31 0.34
C LEU A 70 -5.02 -25.15 -0.57
N GLY A 71 -4.81 -25.09 -1.89
CA GLY A 71 -5.85 -24.90 -2.89
C GLY A 71 -6.01 -23.44 -3.31
N ASP A 72 -6.97 -23.22 -4.20
CA ASP A 72 -7.23 -21.91 -4.81
C ASP A 72 -7.75 -20.88 -3.80
N TRP A 73 -7.36 -19.63 -4.01
CA TRP A 73 -7.90 -18.48 -3.28
C TRP A 73 -9.33 -18.14 -3.78
N PRO A 74 -10.26 -17.67 -2.92
CA PRO A 74 -10.13 -17.43 -1.50
C PRO A 74 -10.23 -18.69 -0.63
N TRP A 75 -9.34 -18.79 0.35
CA TRP A 75 -9.35 -19.91 1.29
C TRP A 75 -10.50 -19.80 2.30
N PRO A 76 -10.92 -20.94 2.89
CA PRO A 76 -11.84 -20.93 4.03
C PRO A 76 -11.26 -20.14 5.20
N ARG A 77 -12.10 -19.37 5.89
CA ARG A 77 -11.70 -18.55 7.05
C ARG A 77 -11.16 -19.35 8.24
N SER A 78 -11.42 -20.65 8.27
CA SER A 78 -10.81 -21.56 9.23
C SER A 78 -9.29 -21.64 9.09
N TYR A 79 -8.72 -21.44 7.90
CA TYR A 79 -7.26 -21.39 7.70
C TYR A 79 -6.67 -20.11 8.31
N HIS A 80 -7.36 -18.98 8.16
CA HIS A 80 -6.98 -17.73 8.82
C HIS A 80 -7.06 -17.83 10.34
N GLY A 81 -8.10 -18.49 10.87
CA GLY A 81 -8.22 -18.78 12.30
C GLY A 81 -7.05 -19.61 12.83
N GLN A 82 -6.71 -20.71 12.14
CA GLN A 82 -5.56 -21.56 12.51
C GLN A 82 -4.23 -20.79 12.46
N MET A 83 -4.03 -19.92 11.47
CA MET A 83 -2.82 -19.08 11.39
C MET A 83 -2.73 -18.13 12.59
N ILE A 84 -3.84 -17.50 12.98
CA ILE A 84 -3.88 -16.61 14.17
C ILE A 84 -3.53 -17.40 15.43
N GLU A 85 -4.08 -18.61 15.60
CA GLU A 85 -3.77 -19.47 16.74
C GLU A 85 -2.29 -19.82 16.80
N LEU A 86 -1.68 -20.22 15.68
CA LEU A 86 -0.25 -20.53 15.59
C LEU A 86 0.63 -19.34 15.95
N LEU A 87 0.34 -18.15 15.42
CA LEU A 87 1.09 -16.94 15.72
C LEU A 87 0.92 -16.48 17.18
N THR A 88 -0.27 -16.70 17.73
CA THR A 88 -0.56 -16.42 19.14
C THR A 88 0.25 -17.35 20.04
N GLN A 89 0.30 -18.65 19.73
CA GLN A 89 1.12 -19.63 20.44
C GLN A 89 2.62 -19.32 20.34
N ALA A 90 3.05 -18.77 19.20
CA ALA A 90 4.42 -18.26 19.01
C ALA A 90 4.70 -16.93 19.73
N ASN A 91 3.76 -16.41 20.52
CA ASN A 91 3.85 -15.13 21.24
C ASN A 91 4.08 -13.91 20.36
N ALA A 92 3.51 -13.89 19.14
CA ALA A 92 3.49 -12.67 18.34
C ALA A 92 2.89 -11.50 19.14
N ALA A 93 3.55 -10.34 19.12
CA ALA A 93 3.10 -9.15 19.84
C ALA A 93 1.85 -8.52 19.19
N ALA A 94 1.76 -8.59 17.86
CA ALA A 94 0.63 -8.15 17.06
C ALA A 94 0.53 -9.02 15.80
N ILE A 95 -0.69 -9.21 15.28
CA ILE A 95 -0.97 -9.96 14.05
C ILE A 95 -1.77 -9.04 13.13
N ALA A 96 -1.12 -8.43 12.15
CA ALA A 96 -1.77 -7.52 11.19
C ALA A 96 -2.12 -8.25 9.90
N TYR A 97 -3.36 -8.10 9.45
CA TYR A 97 -3.84 -8.70 8.21
C TYR A 97 -3.90 -7.68 7.07
N ASN A 98 -3.65 -8.16 5.84
CA ASN A 98 -3.95 -7.46 4.59
C ASN A 98 -5.01 -8.23 3.77
N VAL A 99 -5.97 -8.84 4.46
CA VAL A 99 -7.14 -9.51 3.87
C VAL A 99 -8.38 -8.94 4.55
N VAL A 100 -9.31 -8.43 3.75
CA VAL A 100 -10.51 -7.77 4.28
C VAL A 100 -11.63 -8.79 4.51
N PHE A 101 -12.09 -8.88 5.76
CA PHE A 101 -13.20 -9.75 6.17
C PHE A 101 -14.49 -8.94 6.36
N ALA A 102 -14.96 -8.26 5.30
CA ALA A 102 -16.08 -7.32 5.36
C ALA A 102 -17.44 -7.97 5.69
N ASN A 103 -17.63 -9.24 5.33
CA ASN A 103 -18.89 -9.96 5.52
C ASN A 103 -18.68 -11.19 6.41
N SER A 104 -19.69 -11.54 7.22
CA SER A 104 -19.67 -12.78 8.01
C SER A 104 -21.06 -13.43 8.06
N ASN A 105 -21.10 -14.74 8.13
CA ASN A 105 -22.26 -15.55 8.46
C ASN A 105 -22.06 -16.19 9.85
N LYS A 106 -22.88 -15.81 10.83
CA LYS A 106 -22.79 -16.32 12.22
C LYS A 106 -23.07 -17.82 12.36
N GLN A 107 -23.63 -18.45 11.33
CA GLN A 107 -23.88 -19.90 11.29
C GLN A 107 -22.76 -20.66 10.56
N ASP A 108 -21.87 -19.95 9.85
CA ASP A 108 -20.76 -20.58 9.15
C ASP A 108 -19.67 -20.98 10.14
N LYS A 109 -19.25 -22.25 10.09
CA LYS A 109 -18.26 -22.79 11.02
C LYS A 109 -16.88 -22.14 10.83
N SER A 110 -16.50 -21.76 9.62
CA SER A 110 -15.21 -21.12 9.35
C SER A 110 -15.17 -19.70 9.91
N ASP A 111 -16.28 -18.97 9.84
CA ASP A 111 -16.43 -17.65 10.45
C ASP A 111 -16.37 -17.73 11.98
N LEU A 112 -17.04 -18.72 12.57
CA LEU A 112 -16.97 -18.94 14.02
C LEU A 112 -15.54 -19.24 14.48
N LEU A 113 -14.80 -20.08 13.73
CA LEU A 113 -13.40 -20.39 14.05
C LEU A 113 -12.49 -19.16 13.93
N LEU A 114 -12.68 -18.34 12.89
CA LEU A 114 -11.92 -17.11 12.74
C LEU A 114 -12.23 -16.12 13.88
N ALA A 115 -13.51 -15.92 14.22
CA ALA A 115 -13.92 -15.03 15.29
C ALA A 115 -13.33 -15.47 16.64
N GLN A 116 -13.40 -16.76 16.95
CA GLN A 116 -12.84 -17.32 18.18
C GLN A 116 -11.31 -17.15 18.24
N ALA A 117 -10.61 -17.37 17.13
CA ALA A 117 -9.17 -17.19 17.08
C ALA A 117 -8.76 -15.71 17.31
N ILE A 118 -9.51 -14.77 16.72
CA ILE A 118 -9.30 -13.33 16.92
C ILE A 118 -9.53 -12.96 18.39
N GLU A 119 -10.65 -13.39 18.97
CA GLU A 119 -10.98 -13.17 20.39
C GLU A 119 -9.92 -13.74 21.33
N ASN A 120 -9.53 -15.01 21.13
CA ASN A 120 -8.53 -15.68 21.96
C ASN A 120 -7.15 -15.05 21.85
N SER A 121 -6.79 -14.54 20.68
CA SER A 121 -5.51 -13.87 20.47
C SER A 121 -5.47 -12.53 21.19
N GLY A 122 -6.51 -11.70 21.01
CA GLY A 122 -6.56 -10.32 21.50
C GLY A 122 -5.49 -9.40 20.91
N ARG A 123 -4.76 -9.85 19.89
CA ARG A 123 -3.61 -9.16 19.27
C ARG A 123 -3.77 -8.94 17.76
N THR A 124 -4.93 -9.27 17.22
CA THR A 124 -5.21 -9.19 15.78
C THR A 124 -5.61 -7.77 15.38
N ILE A 125 -5.05 -7.27 14.29
CA ILE A 125 -5.40 -6.00 13.65
C ILE A 125 -5.98 -6.33 12.28
N LEU A 126 -7.24 -5.96 12.06
CA LEU A 126 -7.95 -6.19 10.81
C LEU A 126 -7.94 -4.96 9.91
N PRO A 127 -7.84 -5.16 8.59
CA PRO A 127 -7.81 -4.06 7.65
C PRO A 127 -9.23 -3.53 7.35
N LEU A 128 -9.35 -2.21 7.28
CA LEU A 128 -10.46 -1.48 6.65
C LEU A 128 -9.93 -0.73 5.43
N TYR A 129 -10.78 -0.42 4.47
CA TYR A 129 -10.42 0.40 3.31
C TYR A 129 -11.52 1.40 3.00
N PHE A 130 -11.17 2.44 2.24
CA PHE A 130 -12.13 3.42 1.75
C PHE A 130 -12.50 3.14 0.31
N ASP A 131 -13.79 2.88 0.05
CA ASP A 131 -14.29 2.81 -1.31
C ASP A 131 -14.42 4.23 -1.87
N ARG A 132 -13.58 4.53 -2.87
CA ARG A 132 -13.55 5.81 -3.59
C ARG A 132 -14.37 5.78 -4.89
N LEU A 133 -15.03 4.67 -5.21
CA LEU A 133 -15.71 4.46 -6.50
C LEU A 133 -17.15 4.95 -6.55
N LEU A 134 -17.72 5.42 -5.43
CA LEU A 134 -19.07 5.99 -5.42
C LEU A 134 -19.04 7.40 -6.05
N LYS A 135 -19.76 7.54 -7.18
CA LYS A 135 -19.88 8.72 -8.05
C LYS A 135 -20.44 10.02 -7.40
N SER A 136 -20.49 10.13 -6.07
CA SER A 136 -21.15 11.24 -5.36
C SER A 136 -20.26 12.01 -4.38
N GLY A 137 -18.96 11.71 -4.28
CA GLY A 137 -18.06 12.43 -3.37
C GLY A 137 -18.19 12.02 -1.90
N GLU A 138 -18.96 10.96 -1.60
CA GLU A 138 -18.95 10.30 -0.30
C GLU A 138 -17.89 9.21 -0.27
N VAL A 139 -16.91 9.39 0.62
CA VAL A 139 -15.94 8.36 0.97
C VAL A 139 -16.66 7.37 1.88
N SER A 140 -16.88 6.14 1.41
CA SER A 140 -17.50 5.09 2.21
C SER A 140 -16.43 4.19 2.82
N GLU A 141 -16.45 4.03 4.14
CA GLU A 141 -15.55 3.15 4.86
C GLU A 141 -16.09 1.72 4.85
N VAL A 142 -15.27 0.77 4.38
CA VAL A 142 -15.58 -0.66 4.41
C VAL A 142 -14.87 -1.29 5.59
N LEU A 143 -15.64 -1.55 6.64
CA LEU A 143 -15.18 -2.14 7.89
C LEU A 143 -15.21 -3.68 7.82
N PRO A 144 -14.34 -4.37 8.58
CA PRO A 144 -14.53 -5.79 8.86
C PRO A 144 -15.89 -6.04 9.52
N ALA A 145 -16.46 -7.21 9.27
CA ALA A 145 -17.74 -7.61 9.85
C ALA A 145 -17.69 -7.53 11.38
N ASP A 146 -18.80 -7.12 12.00
CA ASP A 146 -18.93 -6.94 13.46
C ASP A 146 -18.46 -8.15 14.25
N THR A 147 -18.76 -9.35 13.75
CA THR A 147 -18.37 -10.65 14.33
C THR A 147 -16.86 -10.73 14.60
N PHE A 148 -16.04 -10.11 13.74
CA PHE A 148 -14.58 -10.10 13.85
C PHE A 148 -14.07 -8.80 14.49
N ARG A 149 -14.61 -7.66 14.06
CA ARG A 149 -14.18 -6.31 14.47
C ARG A 149 -14.23 -6.09 15.98
N GLN A 150 -15.25 -6.61 16.65
CA GLN A 150 -15.45 -6.36 18.09
C GLN A 150 -14.31 -6.87 18.98
N TYR A 151 -13.47 -7.78 18.46
CA TYR A 151 -12.35 -8.39 19.17
C TYR A 151 -10.98 -7.98 18.61
N ALA A 152 -10.95 -7.15 17.56
CA ALA A 152 -9.74 -6.81 16.84
C ALA A 152 -9.45 -5.31 16.90
N GLY A 153 -8.17 -4.96 16.84
CA GLY A 153 -7.76 -3.62 16.43
C GLY A 153 -8.08 -3.38 14.96
N LEU A 154 -8.12 -2.11 14.56
CA LEU A 154 -8.38 -1.71 13.18
C LEU A 154 -7.16 -1.00 12.59
N GLY A 155 -6.83 -1.34 11.35
CA GLY A 155 -5.80 -0.67 10.54
C GLY A 155 -6.33 -0.36 9.15
N HIS A 156 -5.86 0.70 8.52
CA HIS A 156 -6.30 1.09 7.17
C HIS A 156 -5.39 0.47 6.10
N VAL A 157 -5.98 -0.04 5.02
CA VAL A 157 -5.34 -0.47 3.77
C VAL A 157 -5.91 0.28 2.57
N ASN A 158 -5.06 0.57 1.58
CA ASN A 158 -5.28 1.62 0.55
C ASN A 158 -6.29 1.31 -0.55
#